data_AF-A0A1K2HRT8-F1
#
_entry.id   AF-A0A1K2HRT8-F1
#
_cell.length_a   1.000
_cell.length_b   1.000
_cell.length_c   1.000
_cell.angle_alpha   90.00
_cell.angle_beta   90.00
_cell.angle_gamma   90.00
#
_symmetry.space_group_name_H-M   'P 1'
#
loop_
_entity.id
_entity.type
_entity.pdbx_description
1 polymer ?
#
loop_
_entity_poly.entity_id
_entity_poly.type
_entity_poly.pdbx_seq_one_letter_code
_entity_poly.pdbx_strand_id
1 'polypeptide(L)'
;MAAKDEFIGIKNTTRDDQLAAHRVPPQMMGIIPNNTGGFGDVAKAAEVFVRNELTHLQNRMREVNDWAGMTIVDFEPYTLAGMGTA
;
A
#
# COMPACT_ATOMS: atom_id res chain seq x y z
N MET A 1 -34.37 14.30 4.28
CA MET A 1 -33.78 12.97 4.50
C MET A 1 -32.93 12.54 3.31
N ALA A 2 -33.45 12.54 2.07
CA ALA A 2 -32.70 12.16 0.86
C ALA A 2 -31.30 12.81 0.72
N ALA A 3 -31.17 14.12 0.94
CA ALA A 3 -29.88 14.81 0.84
C ALA A 3 -28.82 14.27 1.82
N LYS A 4 -29.21 13.88 3.04
CA LYS A 4 -28.29 13.33 4.04
C LYS A 4 -27.74 11.97 3.61
N ASP A 5 -28.56 11.17 2.94
CA ASP A 5 -28.16 9.85 2.43
C ASP A 5 -27.21 10.00 1.23
N GLU A 6 -27.45 10.99 0.35
CA GLU A 6 -26.52 11.32 -0.74
C GLU A 6 -25.15 11.80 -0.22
N PHE A 7 -25.11 12.61 0.85
CA PHE A 7 -23.82 13.03 1.44
C PHE A 7 -23.00 11.86 1.98
N ILE A 8 -23.64 10.87 2.59
CA ILE A 8 -22.96 9.66 3.07
C ILE A 8 -22.47 8.82 1.88
N GLY A 9 -23.28 8.70 0.83
CA GLY A 9 -22.91 8.03 -0.41
C GLY A 9 -21.66 8.64 -1.05
N ILE A 10 -21.65 9.97 -1.26
CA ILE A 10 -20.53 10.71 -1.85
C ILE A 10 -19.24 10.48 -1.05
N LYS A 11 -19.29 10.58 0.28
CA LYS A 11 -18.12 10.39 1.15
C LYS A 11 -17.51 8.98 1.00
N ASN A 12 -18.37 7.97 0.91
CA ASN A 12 -17.91 6.58 0.74
C ASN A 12 -17.28 6.37 -0.64
N THR A 13 -17.90 6.88 -1.71
CA THR A 13 -17.33 6.81 -3.06
C THR A 13 -15.98 7.52 -3.13
N THR A 14 -15.88 8.74 -2.60
CA THR A 14 -14.61 9.48 -2.57
C THR A 14 -13.53 8.72 -1.81
N ARG A 15 -13.86 8.11 -0.66
CA ARG A 15 -12.91 7.27 0.07
C ARG A 15 -12.42 6.14 -0.83
N ASP A 16 -13.32 5.37 -1.42
CA ASP A 16 -12.97 4.19 -2.21
C ASP A 16 -12.14 4.58 -3.46
N ASP A 17 -12.44 5.72 -4.10
CA ASP A 17 -11.64 6.28 -5.19
C ASP A 17 -10.20 6.64 -4.76
N GLN A 18 -10.02 7.23 -3.57
CA GLN A 18 -8.68 7.51 -3.03
C GLN A 18 -7.88 6.22 -2.77
N LEU A 19 -8.54 5.16 -2.31
CA LEU A 19 -7.88 3.85 -2.08
C LEU A 19 -7.42 3.21 -3.37
N ALA A 20 -8.26 3.27 -4.41
CA ALA A 20 -7.92 2.75 -5.73
C ALA A 20 -6.71 3.50 -6.32
N ALA A 21 -6.65 4.82 -6.16
CA ALA A 21 -5.56 5.64 -6.66
C ALA A 21 -4.22 5.37 -5.96
N HIS A 22 -4.23 5.14 -4.65
CA HIS A 22 -3.00 4.97 -3.87
C HIS A 22 -2.35 3.59 -4.09
N ARG A 23 -3.10 2.58 -4.55
CA ARG A 23 -2.66 1.17 -4.74
C ARG A 23 -2.03 0.51 -3.51
N VAL A 24 -2.10 1.16 -2.34
CA VAL A 24 -1.72 0.58 -1.06
C VAL A 24 -2.91 -0.21 -0.52
N PRO A 25 -2.71 -1.44 -0.03
CA PRO A 25 -3.74 -2.19 0.67
C PRO A 25 -4.41 -1.35 1.79
N PRO A 26 -5.75 -1.24 1.82
CA PRO A 26 -6.48 -0.42 2.79
C PRO A 26 -6.13 -0.69 4.27
N GLN A 27 -5.87 -1.95 4.59
CA GLN A 27 -5.45 -2.39 5.93
C GLN A 27 -4.13 -1.78 6.40
N MET A 28 -3.23 -1.40 5.48
CA MET A 28 -1.97 -0.73 5.81
C MET A 28 -2.11 0.79 5.91
N MET A 29 -3.24 1.35 5.49
CA MET A 29 -3.54 2.79 5.61
C MET A 29 -4.33 3.13 6.90
N GLY A 30 -4.45 2.19 7.84
CA GLY A 30 -5.15 2.41 9.11
C GLY A 30 -6.67 2.52 8.96
N ILE A 31 -7.23 1.98 7.88
CA ILE A 31 -8.66 2.05 7.60
C ILE A 31 -9.39 1.01 8.45
N ILE A 32 -10.54 1.41 9.00
CA ILE A 32 -11.41 0.51 9.75
C ILE A 32 -12.35 -0.19 8.76
N PRO A 33 -12.43 -1.54 8.77
CA PRO A 33 -13.32 -2.27 7.88
C PRO A 33 -14.77 -2.01 8.23
N ASN A 34 -15.61 -1.82 7.21
CA ASN A 34 -17.06 -1.68 7.36
C ASN A 34 -17.81 -3.03 7.27
N ASN A 35 -17.12 -4.14 7.04
CA ASN A 35 -17.69 -5.49 6.95
C ASN A 35 -17.23 -6.38 8.13
N THR A 36 -18.04 -7.38 8.48
CA THR A 36 -17.76 -8.30 9.61
C THR A 36 -16.52 -9.17 9.40
N GLY A 37 -16.03 -9.30 8.17
CA GLY A 37 -14.88 -10.15 7.80
C GLY A 37 -13.51 -9.46 7.88
N GLY A 38 -13.44 -8.15 8.07
CA GLY A 38 -12.16 -7.41 8.07
C GLY A 38 -11.41 -7.46 6.74
N PHE A 39 -10.11 -7.15 6.77
CA PHE A 39 -9.24 -7.14 5.58
C PHE A 39 -8.43 -8.43 5.37
N GLY A 40 -8.49 -9.37 6.32
CA GLY A 40 -7.72 -10.63 6.26
C GLY A 40 -6.31 -10.50 6.83
N ASP A 41 -5.38 -11.29 6.29
CA ASP A 41 -3.99 -11.37 6.75
C ASP A 41 -3.15 -10.18 6.27
N VAL A 42 -2.81 -9.31 7.21
CA VAL A 42 -1.99 -8.10 6.99
C VAL A 42 -0.58 -8.45 6.54
N ALA A 43 0.01 -9.55 7.04
CA ALA A 43 1.35 -9.98 6.65
C ALA A 43 1.39 -10.35 5.16
N LYS A 44 0.37 -11.09 4.69
CA LYS A 44 0.26 -11.45 3.28
C LYS A 44 0.04 -10.24 2.38
N ALA A 45 -0.78 -9.29 2.84
CA ALA A 45 -1.00 -8.05 2.11
C ALA A 45 0.27 -7.20 1.97
N ALA A 46 1.07 -7.12 3.04
CA ALA A 46 2.36 -6.44 3.03
C ALA A 46 3.34 -7.12 2.06
N GLU A 47 3.44 -8.45 2.08
CA GLU A 47 4.30 -9.21 1.16
C GLU A 47 3.95 -8.93 -0.31
N VAL A 48 2.66 -9.00 -0.66
CA VAL A 48 2.18 -8.76 -2.03
C VAL A 48 2.42 -7.30 -2.44
N PHE A 49 2.15 -6.35 -1.54
CA PHE A 49 2.37 -4.93 -1.82
C PHE A 49 3.85 -4.60 -2.04
N VAL A 50 4.74 -5.13 -1.19
CA VAL A 50 6.17 -4.88 -1.32
C VAL A 50 6.67 -5.45 -2.64
N ARG A 51 6.31 -6.69 -2.96
CA ARG A 51 6.71 -7.35 -4.21
C ARG A 51 6.21 -6.62 -5.45
N ASN A 52 4.94 -6.19 -5.45
CA ASN A 52 4.30 -5.69 -6.67
C ASN A 52 4.46 -4.18 -6.86
N GLU A 53 4.49 -3.39 -5.80
CA GLU A 53 4.53 -1.93 -5.90
C GLU A 53 5.87 -1.38 -5.41
N LEU A 54 6.32 -1.75 -4.21
CA LEU A 54 7.48 -1.12 -3.57
C LEU A 54 8.81 -1.47 -4.25
N THR A 55 9.05 -2.75 -4.59
CA THR A 55 10.30 -3.18 -5.25
C THR A 55 10.50 -2.48 -6.60
N HIS A 56 9.44 -2.30 -7.38
CA HIS A 56 9.52 -1.59 -8.65
C HIS A 56 9.86 -0.10 -8.44
N LEU A 57 9.21 0.55 -7.47
CA LEU A 57 9.53 1.94 -7.10
C LEU A 57 10.97 2.09 -6.61
N GLN A 58 11.45 1.18 -5.77
CA GLN A 58 12.84 1.15 -5.31
C GLN A 58 13.83 1.03 -6.49
N ASN A 59 13.53 0.17 -7.46
CA ASN A 59 14.36 0.03 -8.66
C ASN A 59 14.36 1.31 -9.51
N ARG A 60 13.19 1.95 -9.69
CA ARG A 60 13.10 3.26 -10.36
C ARG A 60 13.93 4.33 -9.66
N MET A 61 13.97 4.33 -8.32
CA MET A 61 14.79 5.27 -7.55
C MET A 61 16.29 4.95 -7.69
N ARG A 62 16.68 3.68 -7.82
CA ARG A 62 18.07 3.27 -8.03
C ARG A 62 18.65 3.73 -9.38
N GLU A 63 17.83 4.02 -10.39
CA GLU A 63 18.29 4.56 -11.67
C GLU A 63 19.07 5.89 -11.52
N VAL A 64 18.84 6.62 -10.43
CA VAL A 64 19.62 7.83 -10.09
C VAL A 64 21.11 7.51 -9.94
N ASN A 65 21.46 6.32 -9.47
CA ASN A 65 22.85 5.89 -9.32
C ASN A 65 23.55 5.77 -10.68
N ASP A 66 22.84 5.22 -11.67
CA ASP A 66 23.36 5.07 -13.03
C ASP A 66 23.62 6.44 -13.66
N TRP A 67 22.75 7.42 -13.39
CA TRP A 67 22.91 8.79 -13.88
C TRP A 67 24.06 9.52 -13.18
N ALA A 68 24.26 9.27 -11.89
CA ALA A 68 25.32 9.88 -11.09
C ALA A 68 26.69 9.21 -11.26
N GLY A 69 26.75 7.98 -11.78
CA GLY A 69 27.98 7.18 -11.84
C GLY A 69 28.49 6.73 -10.47
N MET A 70 27.66 6.84 -9.43
CA MET A 70 27.98 6.44 -8.05
C MET A 70 26.72 6.02 -7.30
N THR A 71 26.87 5.19 -6.27
CA THR A 71 25.76 4.77 -5.42
C THR A 71 25.31 5.93 -4.52
N ILE A 72 24.12 6.47 -4.78
CA ILE A 72 23.44 7.49 -3.98
C ILE A 72 22.28 6.88 -3.18
N VAL A 73 21.47 6.05 -3.84
CA VAL A 73 20.26 5.44 -3.27
C VAL A 73 20.44 3.92 -3.22
N ASP A 74 20.30 3.33 -2.05
CA ASP A 74 20.14 1.89 -1.92
C ASP A 74 19.15 1.55 -0.80
N PHE A 75 18.62 0.32 -0.84
CA PHE A 75 17.60 -0.16 0.07
C PHE A 75 18.03 -1.50 0.67
N GLU A 76 17.83 -1.63 1.97
CA GLU A 76 18.02 -2.91 2.65
C GLU A 76 17.01 -3.96 2.15
N PRO A 77 17.37 -5.26 2.16
CA PRO A 77 16.43 -6.32 1.85
C PRO A 77 15.19 -6.23 2.74
N TYR A 78 14.01 -6.32 2.12
CA TYR A 78 12.76 -6.33 2.87
C TYR A 78 12.70 -7.55 3.80
N THR A 79 12.43 -7.31 5.09
CA THR A 79 12.20 -8.35 6.09
C THR A 79 10.85 -8.10 6.77
N LEU A 80 10.04 -9.14 6.90
CA LEU A 80 8.83 -9.12 7.72
C LEU A 80 9.10 -9.95 8.97
N ALA A 81 9.02 -9.34 10.15
CA ALA A 81 9.24 -10.03 11.42
C ALA A 81 8.25 -11.21 11.55
N GLY A 82 8.78 -12.44 11.49
CA GLY A 82 8.00 -13.68 11.45
C GLY A 82 8.22 -14.55 10.21
N MET A 83 8.86 -14.02 9.16
CA MET A 83 9.37 -14.79 8.01
C MET A 83 10.89 -14.93 8.06
N GLY A 84 11.41 -15.35 9.23
CA GLY A 84 12.81 -15.70 9.42
C GLY A 84 13.03 -17.20 9.16
N THR A 85 13.82 -17.50 8.13
CA THR A 85 14.58 -18.76 7.89
C THR A 85 14.03 -20.04 8.53
N ALA A 86 13.33 -20.84 7.72
CA ALA A 86 13.41 -22.30 7.89
C ALA A 86 14.81 -22.77 7.46
#